data_AF-A0A0J1IN41-F1
#
_entry.id   AF-A0A0J1IN41-F1
#
_cell.length_a   1.000
_cell.length_b   1.000
_cell.length_c   1.000
_cell.angle_alpha   90.00
_cell.angle_beta   90.00
_cell.angle_gamma   90.00
#
_symmetry.space_group_name_H-M   'P 1'
#
loop_
_entity.id
_entity.type
_entity.pdbx_description
1 polymer ?
#
loop_
_entity_poly.entity_id
_entity_poly.type
_entity_poly.pdbx_seq_one_letter_code
_entity_poly.pdbx_strand_id
1 'polypeptide(L)'
;MKLSNNGLALIKSFEGIRLTAYKAVPTEAHWTIGYGHYGPDVKQNMKITQAQADAYLKSDVARFEKAVNENVKVPINQNQFDALVSFTYNCGPGALQRSDLLKLLNQGKYKEAANQFDLWNKSGGKVLAGLVKRRVKEKELFLKDLPKETKTASKNTNVKTYQVTKQHNGYSTAADAKSKKNKKTTVPKGKYYVFNESKGMINLTTKKGVPGSWINPSETTTKVSKPEYYVVKNNDNLTKIAKKYKTSVGTILKLNPSIKNENLIYPKQKIRVK
;
A
#
# COMPACT_ATOMS: atom_id res chain seq x y z
N MET A 1 1.21 -4.78 24.08
CA MET A 1 0.31 -3.65 24.39
C MET A 1 -1.01 -4.18 24.94
N LYS A 2 -1.74 -3.34 25.67
CA LYS A 2 -3.05 -3.64 26.27
C LYS A 2 -4.07 -2.61 25.81
N LEU A 3 -5.34 -2.97 25.76
CA LEU A 3 -6.44 -2.13 25.30
C LEU A 3 -6.59 -0.96 26.27
N SER A 4 -6.68 0.26 25.75
CA SER A 4 -6.93 1.44 26.58
C SER A 4 -8.42 1.59 26.94
N ASN A 5 -8.73 2.50 27.87
CA ASN A 5 -10.11 2.86 28.16
C ASN A 5 -10.84 3.45 26.94
N ASN A 6 -10.12 4.13 26.02
CA ASN A 6 -10.71 4.65 24.78
C ASN A 6 -11.07 3.50 23.82
N GLY A 7 -10.19 2.51 23.70
CA GLY A 7 -10.47 1.30 22.92
C GLY A 7 -11.65 0.50 23.50
N LEU A 8 -11.70 0.38 24.82
CA LEU A 8 -12.82 -0.26 25.51
C LEU A 8 -14.13 0.48 25.26
N ALA A 9 -14.13 1.81 25.36
CA ALA A 9 -15.30 2.64 25.08
C ALA A 9 -15.77 2.50 23.62
N LEU A 10 -14.83 2.41 22.67
CA LEU A 10 -15.14 2.18 21.26
C LEU A 10 -15.88 0.85 21.06
N ILE A 11 -15.37 -0.25 21.63
CA ILE A 11 -16.03 -1.56 21.54
C ILE A 11 -17.43 -1.50 22.16
N LYS A 12 -17.55 -0.96 23.37
CA LYS A 12 -18.85 -0.82 24.06
C LYS A 12 -19.88 -0.05 23.23
N SER A 13 -19.45 0.97 22.48
CA SER A 13 -20.34 1.77 21.63
C SER A 13 -20.97 0.99 20.47
N PHE A 14 -20.40 -0.16 20.08
CA PHE A 14 -20.90 -1.00 18.98
C PHE A 14 -21.57 -2.30 19.42
N GLU A 15 -21.13 -2.93 20.51
CA GLU A 15 -21.69 -4.22 20.93
C GLU A 15 -23.08 -4.08 21.57
N GLY A 16 -23.38 -2.92 22.17
CA GLY A 16 -24.53 -2.78 23.06
C GLY A 16 -24.39 -3.64 24.31
N ILE A 17 -25.22 -3.39 25.32
CA ILE A 17 -25.18 -4.16 26.58
C ILE A 17 -26.49 -4.87 26.84
N ARG A 18 -26.41 -6.14 27.25
CA ARG A 18 -27.55 -6.90 27.79
C ARG A 18 -27.21 -7.43 29.17
N LEU A 19 -27.84 -6.85 30.20
CA LEU A 19 -27.62 -7.23 31.60
C LEU A 19 -28.35 -8.52 32.00
N THR A 20 -29.18 -9.07 31.12
CA THR A 20 -29.83 -10.37 31.28
C THR A 20 -29.37 -11.28 30.16
N ALA A 21 -29.03 -12.53 30.51
CA ALA A 21 -28.61 -13.54 29.56
C ALA A 21 -29.67 -13.79 28.47
N TYR A 22 -29.23 -13.93 27.23
CA TYR A 22 -30.07 -14.25 26.08
C TYR A 22 -29.39 -15.23 25.13
N LYS A 23 -30.18 -15.86 24.25
CA LYS A 23 -29.68 -16.57 23.06
C LYS A 23 -30.02 -15.74 21.83
N ALA A 24 -29.07 -15.56 20.92
CA ALA A 24 -29.36 -14.86 19.66
C ALA A 24 -30.17 -15.78 18.73
N VAL A 25 -29.88 -17.08 18.78
CA VAL A 25 -30.70 -18.13 18.17
C VAL A 25 -30.99 -19.24 19.19
N PRO A 26 -32.21 -19.80 19.26
CA PRO A 26 -32.57 -20.79 20.28
C PRO A 26 -31.64 -22.02 20.34
N THR A 27 -31.02 -22.35 19.20
CA THR A 27 -30.13 -23.51 19.00
C THR A 27 -28.69 -23.29 19.49
N GLU A 28 -28.32 -22.09 19.96
CA GLU A 28 -26.99 -21.85 20.53
C GLU A 28 -26.71 -22.76 21.73
N ALA A 29 -25.48 -23.26 21.84
CA ALA A 29 -25.07 -24.15 22.92
C ALA A 29 -24.99 -23.44 24.28
N HIS A 30 -24.56 -22.16 24.28
CA HIS A 30 -24.43 -21.34 25.48
C HIS A 30 -25.26 -20.06 25.38
N TRP A 31 -25.33 -19.33 26.50
CA TRP A 31 -26.01 -18.04 26.56
C TRP A 31 -25.00 -16.91 26.36
N THR A 32 -25.51 -15.77 25.90
CA THR A 32 -24.75 -14.52 25.74
C THR A 32 -25.20 -13.50 26.77
N ILE A 33 -24.27 -12.72 27.35
CA ILE A 33 -24.57 -11.66 28.31
C ILE A 33 -23.56 -10.50 28.21
N GLY A 34 -23.88 -9.34 28.80
CA GLY A 34 -23.00 -8.18 28.82
C GLY A 34 -22.77 -7.61 27.41
N TYR A 35 -21.50 -7.46 27.03
CA TYR A 35 -21.05 -6.94 25.73
C TYR A 35 -20.72 -8.07 24.73
N GLY A 36 -21.48 -9.18 24.77
CA GLY A 36 -21.23 -10.34 23.90
C GLY A 36 -20.41 -11.46 24.54
N HIS A 37 -20.31 -11.49 25.87
CA HIS A 37 -19.68 -12.60 26.60
C HIS A 37 -20.52 -13.87 26.40
N TYR A 38 -19.90 -14.93 25.89
CA TYR A 38 -20.54 -16.20 25.52
C TYR A 38 -19.73 -17.37 26.05
N GLY A 39 -20.33 -18.19 26.90
CA GLY A 39 -19.63 -19.29 27.55
C GLY A 39 -20.53 -20.17 28.41
N PRO A 40 -20.06 -21.38 28.80
CA PRO A 40 -20.81 -22.32 29.62
C PRO A 40 -21.11 -21.80 31.04
N ASP A 41 -20.40 -20.76 31.48
CA ASP A 41 -20.62 -20.05 32.73
C ASP A 41 -21.83 -19.10 32.68
N VAL A 42 -22.31 -18.73 31.48
CA VAL A 42 -23.53 -17.93 31.32
C VAL A 42 -24.76 -18.84 31.29
N LYS A 43 -25.67 -18.61 32.24
CA LYS A 43 -26.86 -19.45 32.44
C LYS A 43 -28.15 -18.70 32.08
N GLN A 44 -29.20 -19.46 31.76
CA GLN A 44 -30.53 -18.90 31.54
C GLN A 44 -30.97 -18.04 32.73
N ASN A 45 -31.59 -16.90 32.43
CA ASN A 45 -32.06 -15.91 33.42
C ASN A 45 -30.97 -15.26 34.28
N MET A 46 -29.68 -15.53 34.03
CA MET A 46 -28.59 -14.85 34.72
C MET A 46 -28.68 -13.34 34.49
N LYS A 47 -28.52 -12.56 35.57
CA LYS A 47 -28.45 -11.11 35.54
C LYS A 47 -27.12 -10.64 36.09
N ILE A 48 -26.57 -9.59 35.48
CA ILE A 48 -25.31 -8.99 35.91
C ILE A 48 -25.46 -7.49 36.07
N THR A 49 -24.60 -6.90 36.89
CA THR A 49 -24.46 -5.44 37.00
C THR A 49 -23.63 -4.90 35.83
N GLN A 50 -23.70 -3.59 35.62
CA GLN A 50 -22.83 -2.90 34.66
C GLN A 50 -21.34 -3.16 34.95
N ALA A 51 -20.94 -3.19 36.23
CA ALA A 51 -19.56 -3.45 36.63
C ALA A 51 -19.11 -4.88 36.29
N GLN A 52 -20.00 -5.87 36.43
CA GLN A 52 -19.75 -7.25 36.01
C GLN A 52 -19.65 -7.38 34.49
N ALA A 53 -20.54 -6.72 33.73
CA ALA A 53 -20.46 -6.70 32.27
C ALA A 53 -19.13 -6.09 31.78
N ASP A 54 -18.69 -5.02 32.43
CA ASP A 54 -17.39 -4.39 32.17
C ASP A 54 -16.22 -5.32 32.49
N ALA A 55 -16.31 -6.08 33.58
CA ALA A 55 -15.30 -7.06 33.97
C ALA A 55 -15.21 -8.22 32.96
N TYR A 56 -16.35 -8.73 32.48
CA TYR A 56 -16.40 -9.74 31.42
C TYR A 56 -15.76 -9.23 30.14
N LEU A 57 -16.14 -8.03 29.69
CA LEU A 57 -15.52 -7.44 28.50
C LEU A 57 -13.99 -7.32 28.65
N LYS A 58 -13.50 -6.85 29.80
CA LYS A 58 -12.06 -6.76 30.08
C LYS A 58 -11.35 -8.12 30.03
N SER A 59 -12.02 -9.19 30.47
CA SER A 59 -11.49 -10.55 30.36
C SER A 59 -11.48 -11.03 28.91
N ASP A 60 -12.60 -10.86 28.21
CA ASP A 60 -12.78 -11.35 26.85
C ASP A 60 -11.84 -10.68 25.85
N VAL A 61 -11.53 -9.39 26.04
CA VAL A 61 -10.60 -8.67 25.16
C VAL A 61 -9.19 -9.28 25.16
N ALA A 62 -8.78 -9.97 26.23
CA ALA A 62 -7.43 -10.50 26.38
C ALA A 62 -7.00 -11.41 25.23
N ARG A 63 -7.92 -12.24 24.70
CA ARG A 63 -7.61 -13.13 23.56
C ARG A 63 -7.40 -12.34 22.26
N PHE A 64 -8.10 -11.22 22.08
CA PHE A 64 -7.99 -10.38 20.91
C PHE A 64 -6.76 -9.46 20.99
N GLU A 65 -6.43 -8.95 22.19
CA GLU A 65 -5.15 -8.30 22.46
C GLU A 65 -3.98 -9.22 22.12
N LYS A 66 -4.03 -10.48 22.57
CA LYS A 66 -3.01 -11.48 22.26
C LYS A 66 -2.86 -11.65 20.75
N ALA A 67 -3.97 -11.83 20.03
CA ALA A 67 -3.96 -11.95 18.58
C ALA A 67 -3.30 -10.74 17.88
N VAL A 68 -3.61 -9.51 18.30
CA VAL A 68 -2.99 -8.30 17.73
C VAL A 68 -1.49 -8.26 18.04
N ASN A 69 -1.09 -8.47 19.29
CA ASN A 69 0.32 -8.45 19.71
C ASN A 69 1.16 -9.52 19.00
N GLU A 70 0.62 -10.72 18.77
CA GLU A 70 1.35 -11.80 18.12
C GLU A 70 1.52 -11.59 16.61
N ASN A 71 0.61 -10.83 15.98
CA ASN A 71 0.55 -10.73 14.53
C ASN A 71 1.09 -9.40 13.98
N VAL A 72 1.02 -8.31 14.74
CA VAL A 72 1.63 -7.04 14.34
C VAL A 72 3.15 -7.11 14.57
N LYS A 73 3.92 -6.81 13.52
CA LYS A 73 5.39 -6.90 13.48
C LYS A 73 6.10 -5.55 13.36
N VAL A 74 5.32 -4.46 13.32
CA VAL A 74 5.83 -3.09 13.24
C VAL A 74 5.40 -2.29 14.47
N PRO A 75 6.13 -1.23 14.84
CA PRO A 75 5.72 -0.35 15.94
C PRO A 75 4.36 0.29 15.66
N ILE A 76 3.46 0.25 16.63
CA ILE A 76 2.16 0.92 16.57
C ILE A 76 1.94 1.75 17.82
N ASN A 77 1.18 2.83 17.70
CA ASN A 77 0.75 3.63 18.85
C ASN A 77 -0.48 3.00 19.54
N GLN A 78 -0.88 3.56 20.69
CA GLN A 78 -2.01 3.05 21.45
C GLN A 78 -3.34 3.09 20.66
N ASN A 79 -3.60 4.16 19.91
CA ASN A 79 -4.83 4.31 19.12
C ASN A 79 -4.94 3.22 18.03
N GLN A 80 -3.83 2.90 17.36
CA GLN A 80 -3.74 1.84 16.36
C GLN A 80 -3.97 0.47 16.98
N PHE A 81 -3.35 0.21 18.14
CA PHE A 81 -3.58 -1.02 18.88
C PHE A 81 -5.06 -1.17 19.27
N ASP A 82 -5.67 -0.11 19.82
CA ASP A 82 -7.07 -0.10 20.22
C ASP A 82 -8.02 -0.36 19.03
N ALA A 83 -7.78 0.30 17.89
CA ALA A 83 -8.57 0.09 16.68
C ALA A 83 -8.45 -1.34 16.13
N LEU A 84 -7.25 -1.93 16.17
CA LEU A 84 -7.01 -3.32 15.77
C LEU A 84 -7.69 -4.31 16.71
N VAL A 85 -7.67 -4.07 18.01
CA VAL A 85 -8.39 -4.92 18.97
C VAL A 85 -9.89 -4.83 18.75
N SER A 86 -10.46 -3.64 18.55
CA SER A 86 -11.88 -3.47 18.20
C SER A 86 -12.26 -4.22 16.91
N PHE A 87 -11.42 -4.12 15.88
CA PHE A 87 -11.58 -4.86 14.63
C PHE A 87 -11.59 -6.37 14.87
N THR A 88 -10.62 -6.84 15.66
CA THR A 88 -10.40 -8.26 15.91
C THR A 88 -11.49 -8.84 16.82
N TYR A 89 -12.05 -8.05 17.74
CA TYR A 89 -13.22 -8.42 18.52
C TYR A 89 -14.42 -8.72 17.61
N ASN A 90 -14.68 -7.86 16.61
CA ASN A 90 -15.80 -8.03 15.70
C ASN A 90 -15.63 -9.17 14.70
N CYS A 91 -14.46 -9.25 14.08
CA CYS A 91 -14.23 -10.14 12.93
C CYS A 91 -13.54 -11.46 13.34
N GLY A 92 -13.00 -11.51 14.54
CA GLY A 92 -12.23 -12.64 15.08
C GLY A 92 -10.73 -12.61 14.72
N PRO A 93 -9.89 -13.32 15.50
CA PRO A 93 -8.43 -13.39 15.28
C PRO A 93 -8.03 -13.88 13.89
N GLY A 94 -8.70 -14.91 13.39
CA GLY A 94 -8.39 -15.48 12.08
C GLY A 94 -8.65 -14.50 10.93
N ALA A 95 -9.62 -13.58 11.08
CA ALA A 95 -9.89 -12.56 10.08
C ALA A 95 -8.77 -11.52 10.02
N LEU A 96 -8.26 -11.08 11.17
CA LEU A 96 -7.08 -10.21 11.24
C LEU A 96 -5.88 -10.86 10.56
N GLN A 97 -5.56 -12.11 10.91
CA GLN A 97 -4.38 -12.83 10.44
C GLN A 97 -4.29 -12.91 8.90
N ARG A 98 -5.41 -13.16 8.23
CA ARG A 98 -5.48 -13.28 6.77
C ARG A 98 -5.79 -11.97 6.04
N SER A 99 -5.91 -10.85 6.75
CA SER A 99 -6.35 -9.59 6.17
C SER A 99 -5.23 -8.85 5.41
N ASP A 100 -5.59 -8.18 4.32
CA ASP A 100 -4.71 -7.20 3.68
C ASP A 100 -4.40 -6.01 4.60
N LEU A 101 -5.27 -5.73 5.58
CA LEU A 101 -5.05 -4.76 6.65
C LEU A 101 -3.74 -5.07 7.40
N LEU A 102 -3.64 -6.27 7.97
CA LEU A 102 -2.46 -6.70 8.72
C LEU A 102 -1.22 -6.79 7.81
N LYS A 103 -1.39 -7.33 6.59
CA LYS A 103 -0.31 -7.44 5.60
C LYS A 103 0.29 -6.09 5.24
N LEU A 104 -0.52 -5.07 4.99
CA LEU A 104 -0.07 -3.71 4.69
C LEU A 104 0.54 -3.04 5.93
N LEU A 105 -0.08 -3.22 7.11
CA LEU A 105 0.45 -2.70 8.36
C LEU A 105 1.87 -3.23 8.61
N ASN A 106 2.09 -4.54 8.50
CA ASN A 106 3.40 -5.16 8.70
C ASN A 106 4.43 -4.78 7.63
N GLN A 107 4.03 -4.14 6.53
CA GLN A 107 4.92 -3.49 5.56
C GLN A 107 5.25 -2.04 5.91
N GLY A 108 4.74 -1.52 7.04
CA GLY A 108 4.86 -0.12 7.44
C GLY A 108 3.92 0.82 6.67
N LYS A 109 2.94 0.29 5.92
CA LYS A 109 2.00 1.05 5.10
C LYS A 109 0.75 1.42 5.89
N TYR A 110 0.90 2.26 6.91
CA TYR A 110 -0.17 2.55 7.87
C TYR A 110 -1.41 3.16 7.23
N LYS A 111 -1.25 4.09 6.29
CA LYS A 111 -2.38 4.75 5.62
C LYS A 111 -3.13 3.78 4.69
N GLU A 112 -2.39 2.95 3.95
CA GLU A 112 -2.99 1.92 3.10
C GLU A 112 -3.68 0.83 3.92
N ALA A 113 -3.10 0.44 5.06
CA ALA A 113 -3.73 -0.47 6.02
C ALA A 113 -5.03 0.11 6.57
N ALA A 114 -5.06 1.41 6.89
CA ALA A 114 -6.26 2.09 7.37
C ALA A 114 -7.41 2.06 6.34
N ASN A 115 -7.10 2.12 5.04
CA ASN A 115 -8.14 1.99 4.00
C ASN A 115 -8.74 0.58 3.91
N GLN A 116 -8.07 -0.44 4.46
CA GLN A 116 -8.61 -1.79 4.45
C GLN A 116 -9.78 -1.97 5.41
N PHE A 117 -9.93 -1.13 6.44
CA PHE A 117 -11.09 -1.19 7.34
C PHE A 117 -12.41 -1.09 6.55
N ASP A 118 -12.47 -0.22 5.54
CA ASP A 118 -13.68 0.05 4.76
C ASP A 118 -14.23 -1.18 4.02
N LEU A 119 -13.40 -2.20 3.80
CA LEU A 119 -13.76 -3.44 3.11
C LEU A 119 -14.43 -4.48 4.02
N TRP A 120 -14.30 -4.35 5.35
CA TRP A 120 -14.86 -5.28 6.34
C TRP A 120 -16.25 -4.85 6.80
N ASN A 121 -17.14 -4.61 5.84
CA ASN A 121 -18.47 -4.05 6.07
C ASN A 121 -19.62 -5.00 5.70
N LYS A 122 -19.34 -6.30 5.45
CA LYS A 122 -20.32 -7.28 4.97
C LYS A 122 -20.58 -8.42 5.96
N SER A 123 -21.81 -8.93 5.96
CA SER A 123 -22.19 -10.23 6.56
C SER A 123 -23.13 -10.95 5.60
N GLY A 124 -22.94 -12.27 5.42
CA GLY A 124 -23.70 -13.05 4.42
C GLY A 124 -23.61 -12.47 3.00
N GLY A 125 -22.48 -11.84 2.65
CA GLY A 125 -22.26 -11.15 1.37
C GLY A 125 -22.91 -9.76 1.23
N LYS A 126 -23.76 -9.33 2.17
CA LYS A 126 -24.46 -8.04 2.12
C LYS A 126 -23.76 -7.00 2.97
N VAL A 127 -23.66 -5.77 2.45
CA VAL A 127 -23.13 -4.61 3.21
C VAL A 127 -24.11 -4.26 4.33
N LEU A 128 -23.59 -4.06 5.55
CA LEU A 128 -24.38 -3.68 6.71
C LEU A 128 -23.99 -2.26 7.15
N ALA A 129 -24.96 -1.36 7.26
CA ALA A 129 -24.73 0.04 7.65
C ALA A 129 -24.06 0.17 9.02
N GLY A 130 -24.38 -0.72 9.98
CA GLY A 130 -23.73 -0.77 11.29
C GLY A 130 -22.23 -1.08 11.19
N LEU A 131 -21.84 -2.01 10.31
CA LEU A 131 -20.43 -2.32 10.08
C LEU A 131 -19.72 -1.16 9.37
N VAL A 132 -20.35 -0.49 8.40
CA VAL A 132 -19.76 0.71 7.76
C VAL A 132 -19.41 1.76 8.82
N LYS A 133 -20.36 2.09 9.71
CA LYS A 133 -20.14 3.06 10.80
C LYS A 133 -19.01 2.63 11.74
N ARG A 134 -18.96 1.33 12.09
CA ARG A 134 -17.89 0.76 12.91
C ARG A 134 -16.51 0.91 12.27
N ARG A 135 -16.37 0.53 11.00
CA ARG A 135 -15.11 0.60 10.27
C ARG A 135 -14.61 2.03 10.12
N VAL A 136 -15.50 3.00 9.91
CA VAL A 136 -15.13 4.43 9.88
C VAL A 136 -14.53 4.86 11.22
N LYS A 137 -15.15 4.54 12.36
CA LYS A 137 -14.64 4.95 13.68
C LYS A 137 -13.34 4.25 14.06
N GLU A 138 -13.19 2.98 13.72
CA GLU A 138 -11.92 2.26 13.92
C GLU A 138 -10.82 2.84 13.03
N LYS A 139 -11.12 3.17 11.77
CA LYS A 139 -10.19 3.84 10.86
C LYS A 139 -9.77 5.22 11.36
N GLU A 140 -10.73 6.04 11.81
CA GLU A 140 -10.48 7.36 12.42
C GLU A 140 -9.54 7.22 13.62
N LEU A 141 -9.80 6.28 14.52
CA LEU A 141 -8.94 6.01 15.67
C LEU A 141 -7.55 5.53 15.22
N PHE A 142 -7.47 4.59 14.28
CA PHE A 142 -6.21 4.07 13.76
C PHE A 142 -5.33 5.15 13.12
N LEU A 143 -5.95 6.12 12.43
CA LEU A 143 -5.27 7.26 11.82
C LEU A 143 -4.92 8.37 12.82
N LYS A 144 -5.40 8.30 14.07
CA LYS A 144 -5.11 9.30 15.09
C LYS A 144 -3.69 9.12 15.61
N ASP A 145 -2.96 10.24 15.66
CA ASP A 145 -1.58 10.31 16.13
C ASP A 145 -0.69 9.28 15.42
N LEU A 146 -0.99 8.98 14.13
CA LEU A 146 -0.22 8.06 13.30
C LEU A 146 1.26 8.23 13.66
N PRO A 147 2.00 7.14 13.92
CA PRO A 147 3.41 7.23 14.23
C PRO A 147 3.99 8.24 13.25
N LYS A 148 4.52 9.36 13.77
CA LYS A 148 5.29 10.29 12.93
C LYS A 148 6.24 9.35 12.22
N GLU A 149 6.10 9.23 10.89
CA GLU A 149 6.93 8.31 10.09
C GLU A 149 8.30 8.37 10.70
N THR A 150 8.82 7.26 11.23
CA THR A 150 10.10 7.27 11.90
C THR A 150 11.10 7.77 10.88
N LYS A 151 11.37 9.07 11.02
CA LYS A 151 12.43 9.80 10.37
C LYS A 151 13.68 9.10 10.86
N THR A 152 14.21 8.16 10.09
CA THR A 152 15.65 8.01 10.02
C THR A 152 16.18 9.34 9.50
N ALA A 153 16.52 10.20 10.47
CA ALA A 153 17.15 11.51 10.39
C ALA A 153 16.57 12.50 9.35
N SER A 154 15.80 13.46 9.85
CA SER A 154 15.87 14.83 9.32
C SER A 154 16.18 15.75 10.49
N LYS A 155 17.48 15.84 10.81
CA LYS A 155 18.08 17.10 11.25
C LYS A 155 18.60 17.78 9.97
N ASN A 156 18.36 19.08 9.89
CA ASN A 156 18.86 20.07 8.93
C ASN A 156 18.28 20.09 7.51
N THR A 157 17.62 21.22 7.24
CA THR A 157 17.68 22.02 6.02
C THR A 157 18.83 21.67 5.06
N ASN A 158 18.59 20.74 4.14
CA ASN A 158 19.18 20.73 2.81
C ASN A 158 18.34 19.79 1.93
N VAL A 159 17.65 20.35 0.94
CA VAL A 159 16.84 19.57 0.00
C VAL A 159 17.81 18.79 -0.90
N LYS A 160 17.99 17.48 -0.62
CA LYS A 160 18.85 16.63 -1.43
C LYS A 160 18.24 16.47 -2.83
N THR A 161 18.97 16.91 -3.84
CA THR A 161 18.60 16.72 -5.24
C THR A 161 19.48 15.69 -5.90
N TYR A 162 18.94 14.97 -6.87
CA TYR A 162 19.67 13.99 -7.67
C TYR A 162 19.62 14.38 -9.13
N GLN A 163 20.78 14.44 -9.76
CA GLN A 163 20.90 14.68 -11.18
C GLN A 163 20.86 13.33 -11.91
N VAL A 164 19.72 13.01 -12.50
CA VAL A 164 19.61 11.87 -13.40
C VAL A 164 20.32 12.22 -14.70
N THR A 165 21.48 11.62 -14.96
CA THR A 165 22.32 11.89 -16.14
C THR A 165 21.97 11.00 -17.33
N LYS A 166 21.42 9.81 -17.07
CA LYS A 166 20.92 8.83 -18.05
C LYS A 166 19.54 8.37 -17.62
N GLN A 167 18.66 8.01 -18.56
CA GLN A 167 17.33 7.51 -18.20
C GLN A 167 17.44 6.23 -17.34
N HIS A 168 16.56 6.09 -16.35
CA HIS A 168 16.43 4.89 -15.51
C HIS A 168 15.04 4.26 -15.68
N ASN A 169 14.92 2.98 -15.32
CA ASN A 169 13.62 2.39 -15.05
C ASN A 169 13.07 2.95 -13.73
N GLY A 170 11.75 3.12 -13.67
CA GLY A 170 11.03 3.57 -12.49
C GLY A 170 10.14 2.46 -11.93
N TYR A 171 10.19 2.29 -10.62
CA TYR A 171 9.54 1.21 -9.88
C TYR A 171 8.65 1.74 -8.76
N SER A 172 7.66 0.95 -8.37
CA SER A 172 6.77 1.28 -7.24
C SER A 172 7.46 1.12 -5.89
N THR A 173 8.47 0.25 -5.79
CA THR A 173 9.17 -0.05 -4.54
C THR A 173 10.68 -0.13 -4.73
N ALA A 174 11.43 0.09 -3.64
CA ALA A 174 12.87 -0.12 -3.61
C ALA A 174 13.26 -1.59 -3.86
N ALA A 175 12.43 -2.55 -3.44
CA ALA A 175 12.68 -3.97 -3.67
C ALA A 175 12.58 -4.33 -5.17
N ASP A 176 11.57 -3.80 -5.84
CA ASP A 176 11.40 -3.93 -7.29
C ASP A 176 12.56 -3.27 -8.05
N ALA A 177 12.97 -2.07 -7.65
CA ALA A 177 14.14 -1.39 -8.23
C ALA A 177 15.45 -2.19 -8.01
N LYS A 178 15.65 -2.74 -6.82
CA LYS A 178 16.85 -3.51 -6.49
C LYS A 178 16.91 -4.81 -7.30
N SER A 179 15.76 -5.48 -7.42
CA SER A 179 15.62 -6.74 -8.17
C SER A 179 15.41 -6.56 -9.67
N LYS A 180 15.20 -5.32 -10.12
CA LYS A 180 14.84 -4.92 -11.49
C LYS A 180 13.56 -5.57 -12.03
N LYS A 181 12.63 -5.97 -11.13
CA LYS A 181 11.35 -6.59 -11.48
C LYS A 181 10.20 -5.57 -11.46
N ASN A 182 9.10 -5.88 -12.16
CA ASN A 182 7.86 -5.09 -12.11
C ASN A 182 8.05 -3.60 -12.46
N LYS A 183 8.77 -3.32 -13.55
CA LYS A 183 8.92 -1.96 -14.07
C LYS A 183 7.54 -1.30 -14.23
N LYS A 184 7.38 -0.10 -13.66
CA LYS A 184 6.14 0.67 -13.75
C LYS A 184 6.25 1.86 -14.69
N THR A 185 7.42 2.50 -14.75
CA THR A 185 7.62 3.71 -15.54
C THR A 185 9.10 3.88 -15.93
N THR A 186 9.45 5.03 -16.47
CA THR A 186 10.83 5.46 -16.73
C THR A 186 11.06 6.82 -16.09
N VAL A 187 12.27 7.04 -15.58
CA VAL A 187 12.71 8.32 -15.03
C VAL A 187 13.71 8.94 -16.01
N PRO A 188 13.31 9.98 -16.78
CA PRO A 188 14.18 10.60 -17.76
C PRO A 188 15.32 11.40 -17.13
N LYS A 189 16.25 11.86 -17.97
CA LYS A 189 17.32 12.79 -17.57
C LYS A 189 16.68 14.07 -17.00
N GLY A 190 17.17 14.50 -15.84
CA GLY A 190 16.64 15.69 -15.18
C GLY A 190 17.13 15.84 -13.74
N LYS A 191 16.82 16.99 -13.15
CA LYS A 191 17.06 17.25 -11.73
C LYS A 191 15.81 16.87 -10.95
N TYR A 192 15.97 16.01 -9.95
CA TYR A 192 14.87 15.53 -9.12
C TYR A 192 15.14 15.83 -7.65
N TYR A 193 14.08 15.94 -6.88
CA TYR A 193 14.19 15.85 -5.43
C TYR A 193 14.34 14.39 -5.05
N VAL A 194 15.28 14.10 -4.15
CA VAL A 194 15.37 12.80 -3.50
C VAL A 194 14.31 12.79 -2.41
N PHE A 195 13.26 12.00 -2.62
CA PHE A 195 12.21 11.82 -1.62
C PHE A 195 12.65 10.83 -0.54
N ASN A 196 13.31 9.74 -0.93
CA ASN A 196 13.80 8.72 -0.01
C ASN A 196 14.91 7.87 -0.65
N GLU A 197 15.68 7.15 0.16
CA GLU A 197 16.70 6.18 -0.26
C GLU A 197 16.56 4.90 0.56
N SER A 198 16.74 3.73 -0.05
CA SER A 198 16.65 2.46 0.66
C SER A 198 17.39 1.36 -0.08
N LYS A 199 18.22 0.60 0.66
CA LYS A 199 18.95 -0.56 0.12
C LYS A 199 19.74 -0.26 -1.17
N GLY A 200 20.27 0.96 -1.28
CA GLY A 200 21.01 1.47 -2.45
C GLY A 200 20.15 2.05 -3.58
N MET A 201 18.82 2.02 -3.45
CA MET A 201 17.86 2.58 -4.42
C MET A 201 17.45 3.99 -4.01
N ILE A 202 17.00 4.79 -4.97
CA ILE A 202 16.63 6.20 -4.74
C ILE A 202 15.20 6.44 -5.24
N ASN A 203 14.35 7.04 -4.42
CA ASN A 203 13.03 7.50 -4.82
C ASN A 203 13.12 8.97 -5.30
N LEU A 204 12.82 9.18 -6.58
CA LEU A 204 12.94 10.46 -7.24
C LEU A 204 11.58 11.05 -7.60
N THR A 205 11.43 12.35 -7.38
CA THR A 205 10.19 13.09 -7.60
C THR A 205 10.48 14.50 -8.16
N THR A 206 9.55 15.04 -8.95
CA THR A 206 9.58 16.44 -9.40
C THR A 206 8.94 17.39 -8.39
N LYS A 207 8.21 16.87 -7.39
CA LYS A 207 7.52 17.65 -6.36
C LYS A 207 8.19 17.45 -5.00
N LYS A 208 8.66 18.53 -4.39
CA LYS A 208 9.31 18.51 -3.07
C LYS A 208 8.39 17.85 -2.03
N GLY A 209 8.91 16.85 -1.32
CA GLY A 209 8.19 16.17 -0.25
C GLY A 209 7.08 15.20 -0.68
N VAL A 210 6.96 14.87 -1.98
CA VAL A 210 5.98 13.90 -2.49
C VAL A 210 6.69 12.67 -3.05
N PRO A 211 6.32 11.43 -2.68
CA PRO A 211 6.91 10.23 -3.27
C PRO A 211 6.78 10.20 -4.79
N GLY A 212 7.84 9.79 -5.46
CA GLY A 212 7.84 9.52 -6.89
C GLY A 212 8.29 8.09 -7.18
N SER A 213 9.11 7.92 -8.22
CA SER A 213 9.52 6.61 -8.72
C SER A 213 10.81 6.15 -8.07
N TRP A 214 10.87 4.89 -7.62
CA TRP A 214 12.13 4.27 -7.23
C TRP A 214 12.99 3.97 -8.46
N ILE A 215 14.26 4.29 -8.38
CA ILE A 215 15.28 3.94 -9.37
C ILE A 215 16.39 3.13 -8.72
N ASN A 216 17.08 2.35 -9.54
CA ASN A 216 18.37 1.78 -9.20
C ASN A 216 19.47 2.65 -9.83
N PRO A 217 20.29 3.37 -9.05
CA PRO A 217 21.31 4.30 -9.56
C PRO A 217 22.36 3.63 -10.45
N SER A 218 22.66 2.35 -10.20
CA SER A 218 23.59 1.57 -11.03
C SER A 218 22.90 0.98 -12.26
N GLU A 219 21.57 1.05 -12.35
CA GLU A 219 20.80 0.57 -13.49
C GLU A 219 20.41 1.72 -14.39
N THR A 220 21.16 1.96 -15.45
CA THR A 220 20.74 2.90 -16.48
C THR A 220 19.99 2.15 -17.57
N THR A 221 18.89 2.71 -18.09
CA THR A 221 18.30 2.23 -19.35
C THR A 221 19.16 2.73 -20.50
N THR A 222 20.29 2.06 -20.73
CA THR A 222 21.01 2.18 -22.00
C THR A 222 20.27 1.36 -23.04
N LYS A 223 19.26 1.96 -23.66
CA LYS A 223 19.04 1.73 -25.10
C LYS A 223 19.44 3.00 -25.85
N VAL A 224 20.71 3.33 -25.75
CA VAL A 224 21.41 3.82 -26.94
C VAL A 224 21.93 2.54 -27.58
N SER A 225 21.15 1.95 -28.48
CA SER A 225 21.76 1.04 -29.46
C SER A 225 22.92 1.80 -30.08
N LYS A 226 24.07 1.14 -30.27
CA LYS A 226 25.13 1.69 -31.13
C LYS A 226 24.46 2.25 -32.39
N PRO A 227 24.85 3.44 -32.87
CA PRO A 227 24.23 4.03 -34.04
C PRO A 227 24.33 3.02 -35.18
N GLU A 228 23.17 2.51 -35.59
CA GLU A 228 23.08 1.54 -36.65
C GLU A 228 22.87 2.35 -37.93
N TYR A 229 23.71 2.10 -38.93
CA TYR A 229 23.65 2.80 -40.21
C TYR A 229 23.21 1.83 -41.29
N TYR A 230 22.49 2.35 -42.27
CA TYR A 230 22.10 1.64 -43.47
C TYR A 230 22.60 2.42 -44.70
N VAL A 231 23.13 1.69 -45.68
CA VAL A 231 23.51 2.23 -46.98
C VAL A 231 22.36 1.95 -47.93
N VAL A 232 21.71 3.02 -48.41
CA VAL A 232 20.54 2.96 -49.29
C VAL A 232 20.88 2.21 -50.58
N LYS A 233 20.03 1.27 -50.99
CA LYS A 233 20.13 0.51 -52.25
C LYS A 233 19.16 1.06 -53.30
N ASN A 234 19.34 0.66 -54.56
CA ASN A 234 18.35 0.97 -55.60
C ASN A 234 16.96 0.45 -55.18
N ASN A 235 15.92 1.27 -55.39
CA ASN A 235 14.50 1.00 -55.05
C ASN A 235 14.14 0.93 -53.55
N ASP A 236 15.02 1.39 -52.67
CA ASP A 236 14.69 1.62 -51.26
C ASP A 236 13.82 2.87 -51.06
N ASN A 237 13.01 2.87 -50.01
CA ASN A 237 12.35 4.05 -49.47
C ASN A 237 12.38 4.02 -47.93
N LEU A 238 12.15 5.17 -47.28
CA LEU A 238 12.24 5.26 -45.82
C LEU A 238 11.28 4.31 -45.10
N THR A 239 10.11 4.01 -45.68
CA THR A 239 9.13 3.08 -45.11
C THR A 239 9.66 1.65 -45.08
N LYS A 240 10.23 1.16 -46.18
CA LYS A 240 10.86 -0.19 -46.27
C LYS A 240 12.00 -0.31 -45.27
N ILE A 241 12.83 0.74 -45.16
CA ILE A 241 13.96 0.78 -44.23
C ILE A 241 13.47 0.81 -42.77
N ALA A 242 12.49 1.66 -42.43
CA ALA A 242 11.92 1.75 -41.09
C ALA A 242 11.35 0.40 -40.63
N LYS A 243 10.61 -0.29 -41.51
CA LYS A 243 10.07 -1.64 -41.25
C LYS A 243 11.18 -2.65 -40.99
N LYS A 244 12.24 -2.64 -41.82
CA LYS A 244 13.41 -3.53 -41.66
C LYS A 244 14.09 -3.38 -40.30
N TYR A 245 14.23 -2.15 -39.82
CA TYR A 245 14.93 -1.84 -38.56
C TYR A 245 14.01 -1.78 -37.35
N LYS A 246 12.72 -2.13 -37.49
CA LYS A 246 11.70 -2.07 -36.42
C LYS A 246 11.65 -0.67 -35.77
N THR A 247 11.68 0.37 -36.60
CA THR A 247 11.63 1.80 -36.20
C THR A 247 10.56 2.52 -37.03
N SER A 248 10.42 3.85 -36.89
CA SER A 248 9.48 4.67 -37.67
C SER A 248 10.20 5.61 -38.64
N VAL A 249 9.53 6.01 -39.73
CA VAL A 249 10.06 7.03 -40.67
C VAL A 249 10.38 8.33 -39.94
N GLY A 250 9.48 8.78 -39.05
CA GLY A 250 9.72 9.97 -38.23
C GLY A 250 10.94 9.84 -37.30
N THR A 251 11.24 8.63 -36.81
CA THR A 251 12.48 8.38 -36.07
C THR A 251 13.70 8.49 -36.97
N ILE A 252 13.66 7.92 -38.18
CA ILE A 252 14.77 8.02 -39.14
C ILE A 252 15.02 9.48 -39.54
N LEU A 253 13.98 10.26 -39.85
CA LEU A 253 14.12 11.68 -40.20
C LEU A 253 14.74 12.50 -39.07
N LYS A 254 14.32 12.28 -37.82
CA LYS A 254 14.93 12.92 -36.64
C LYS A 254 16.41 12.59 -36.48
N LEU A 255 16.83 11.39 -36.88
CA LEU A 255 18.23 10.95 -36.82
C LEU A 255 19.08 11.45 -38.00
N ASN A 256 18.45 11.92 -39.09
CA ASN A 256 19.12 12.36 -40.32
C ASN A 256 18.58 13.72 -40.79
N PRO A 257 18.94 14.83 -40.10
CA PRO A 257 18.45 16.17 -40.45
C PRO A 257 18.77 16.65 -41.88
N SER A 258 19.70 15.99 -42.57
CA SER A 258 20.03 16.28 -43.98
C SER A 258 18.96 15.81 -44.98
N ILE A 259 18.06 14.90 -44.58
CA ILE A 259 16.96 14.43 -45.43
C ILE A 259 15.81 15.43 -45.31
N LYS A 260 15.76 16.40 -46.23
CA LYS A 260 14.72 17.45 -46.23
C LYS A 260 13.38 16.98 -46.79
N ASN A 261 13.39 15.96 -47.64
CA ASN A 261 12.20 15.38 -48.26
C ASN A 261 12.20 13.87 -47.96
N GLU A 262 11.17 13.38 -47.28
CA GLU A 262 11.04 11.97 -46.89
C GLU A 262 10.98 10.99 -48.08
N ASN A 263 10.58 11.50 -49.25
CA ASN A 263 10.47 10.73 -50.48
C ASN A 263 11.77 10.74 -51.31
N LEU A 264 12.81 11.45 -50.86
CA LEU A 264 14.05 11.64 -51.62
C LEU A 264 15.27 11.12 -50.84
N ILE A 265 15.65 9.88 -51.13
CA ILE A 265 16.90 9.25 -50.67
C ILE A 265 17.65 8.67 -51.88
N TYR A 266 18.98 8.64 -51.81
CA TYR A 266 19.82 8.26 -52.94
C TYR A 266 20.56 6.94 -52.69
N PRO A 267 20.75 6.07 -53.70
CA PRO A 267 21.61 4.91 -53.58
C PRO A 267 23.01 5.30 -53.06
N LYS A 268 23.61 4.44 -52.23
CA LYS A 268 24.88 4.65 -51.50
C LYS A 268 24.83 5.71 -50.39
N GLN A 269 23.72 6.43 -50.21
CA GLN A 269 23.55 7.34 -49.08
C GLN A 269 23.59 6.55 -47.76
N LYS A 270 24.46 6.95 -46.83
CA LYS A 270 24.54 6.37 -45.49
C LYS A 270 23.59 7.11 -44.56
N ILE A 271 22.56 6.42 -44.07
CA ILE A 271 21.56 6.99 -43.16
C ILE A 271 21.57 6.26 -41.82
N ARG A 272 21.32 6.99 -40.74
CA ARG A 272 21.23 6.45 -39.38
C ARG A 272 19.82 5.93 -39.11
N VAL A 273 19.70 4.67 -38.69
CA VAL A 273 18.41 3.99 -38.48
C VAL A 273 18.10 3.69 -37.01
N LYS A 274 19.10 3.73 -36.12
CA LYS A 274 18.95 3.66 -34.64
C LYS A 274 19.99 4.50 -33.89
#